data_AF-Q41065-F1
#
_entry.id   AF-Q41065-F1
#
_cell.length_a   1.000
_cell.length_b   1.000
_cell.length_c   1.000
_cell.angle_alpha   90.00
_cell.angle_beta   90.00
_cell.angle_gamma   90.00
#
_symmetry.space_group_name_H-M   'P 1'
#
loop_
_entity.id
_entity.type
_entity.pdbx_description
1 polymer ?
#
loop_
_entity_poly.entity_id
_entity_poly.type
_entity_poly.pdbx_seq_one_letter_code
_entity_poly.pdbx_strand_id
1 'polypeptide(L)'
;LSFAANVVNARFDSTSFITQVLSNGDDVKSACCDTCLCTKSNPPTCRCVDVRETCHSACDSCICAYSNPPKCQCFDTHKFCYKACHNSEVEEVIKN
;
A
#
# COMPACT_ATOMS: atom_id res chain seq x y z
N LEU A 1 15.12 -1.28 61.36
CA LEU A 1 14.22 -1.49 60.19
C LEU A 1 15.07 -1.32 58.95
N SER A 2 15.46 -2.42 58.29
CA SER A 2 16.20 -2.39 57.03
C SER A 2 15.20 -2.71 55.91
N PHE A 3 15.13 -1.87 54.89
CA PHE A 3 14.32 -2.11 53.69
C PHE A 3 15.28 -2.49 52.57
N ALA A 4 15.19 -3.72 52.06
CA ALA A 4 15.88 -4.11 50.84
C ALA A 4 15.04 -3.63 49.64
N ALA A 5 15.58 -2.71 48.85
CA ALA A 5 14.96 -2.28 47.59
C ALA A 5 15.43 -3.19 46.46
N ASN A 6 14.51 -3.97 45.88
CA ASN A 6 14.79 -4.74 44.67
C ASN A 6 14.62 -3.81 43.46
N VAL A 7 15.72 -3.48 42.77
CA VAL A 7 15.65 -2.74 41.50
C VAL A 7 15.32 -3.75 40.40
N VAL A 8 14.11 -3.66 39.84
CA VAL A 8 13.75 -4.39 38.63
C VAL A 8 14.29 -3.64 37.42
N ASN A 9 15.21 -4.26 36.70
CA ASN A 9 15.75 -3.70 35.46
C ASN A 9 14.77 -3.98 34.31
N ALA A 10 13.79 -3.10 34.12
CA ALA A 10 12.95 -3.12 32.94
C ALA A 10 13.78 -2.65 31.73
N ARG A 11 14.30 -3.58 30.93
CA ARG A 11 14.87 -3.24 29.62
C ARG A 11 13.71 -2.89 28.69
N PHE A 12 13.62 -1.62 28.32
CA PHE A 12 12.81 -1.20 27.18
C PHE A 12 13.53 -1.69 25.91
N ASP A 13 12.96 -2.69 25.24
CA ASP A 13 13.46 -3.13 23.94
C ASP A 13 12.72 -2.36 22.84
N SER A 14 13.36 -1.32 22.31
CA SER A 14 12.83 -0.50 21.23
C SER A 14 12.47 -1.32 19.99
N THR A 15 13.06 -2.51 19.81
CA THR A 15 12.77 -3.37 18.65
C THR A 15 11.40 -4.01 18.74
N SER A 16 10.88 -4.29 19.94
CA SER A 16 9.54 -4.89 20.10
C SER A 16 8.44 -3.93 19.67
N PHE A 17 8.61 -2.62 19.91
CA PHE A 17 7.67 -1.60 19.45
C PHE A 17 7.66 -1.49 17.93
N ILE A 18 8.83 -1.58 17.28
CA ILE A 18 8.91 -1.58 15.81
C ILE A 18 8.21 -2.80 15.23
N THR A 19 8.36 -4.00 15.83
CA THR A 19 7.65 -5.19 15.35
C THR A 19 6.13 -5.07 15.50
N GLN A 20 5.63 -4.48 16.60
CA GLN A 20 4.19 -4.24 16.78
C GLN A 20 3.64 -3.18 15.83
N VAL A 21 4.37 -2.10 15.57
CA VAL A 21 3.98 -1.07 14.58
C VAL A 21 3.97 -1.63 13.15
N LEU A 22 4.85 -2.59 12.84
CA LEU A 22 4.88 -3.24 11.52
C LEU A 22 3.86 -4.38 11.38
N SER A 23 3.42 -5.01 12.48
CA SER A 23 2.42 -6.10 12.47
C SER A 23 0.99 -5.66 12.72
N ASN A 24 0.77 -4.48 13.29
CA ASN A 24 -0.55 -3.87 13.30
C ASN A 24 -0.81 -3.33 11.90
N GLY A 25 -1.41 -4.17 11.05
CA GLY A 25 -1.87 -3.90 9.70
C GLY A 25 -2.98 -2.85 9.62
N ASP A 26 -2.80 -1.71 10.29
CA ASP A 26 -3.48 -0.45 10.00
C ASP A 26 -2.77 0.19 8.80
N ASP A 27 -3.25 -0.16 7.61
CA ASP A 27 -3.58 0.79 6.56
C ASP A 27 -2.54 1.84 6.10
N VAL A 28 -1.23 1.60 6.24
CA VAL A 28 -0.33 2.03 5.16
C VAL A 28 -0.55 1.04 4.03
N LYS A 29 -1.68 1.16 3.33
CA LYS A 29 -1.90 0.42 2.08
C LYS A 29 -0.77 0.80 1.16
N SER A 30 0.28 -0.03 1.12
CA SER A 30 1.40 0.14 0.21
C SER A 30 0.80 0.38 -1.16
N ALA A 31 1.24 1.45 -1.82
CA ALA A 31 0.77 1.74 -3.16
C ALA A 31 0.98 0.49 -4.04
N CYS A 32 -0.11 0.02 -4.61
CA CYS A 32 -0.17 -1.20 -5.39
C CYS A 32 -1.02 -0.92 -6.64
N CYS A 33 -0.76 -1.66 -7.71
CA CYS A 33 -1.43 -1.48 -9.00
C CYS A 33 -1.50 -2.83 -9.73
N ASP A 34 -2.72 -3.31 -9.99
CA ASP A 34 -2.96 -4.55 -10.74
C ASP A 34 -2.76 -4.31 -12.25
N THR A 35 -3.18 -3.16 -12.76
CA THR A 35 -3.08 -2.78 -14.18
C THR A 35 -2.21 -1.54 -14.36
N CYS A 36 -0.93 -1.75 -14.68
CA CYS A 36 0.01 -0.69 -15.02
C CYS A 36 0.20 -0.57 -16.53
N LEU A 37 0.03 0.63 -17.09
CA LEU A 37 0.25 0.91 -18.52
C LEU A 37 1.43 1.87 -18.69
N CYS A 38 2.38 1.49 -19.55
CA CYS A 38 3.55 2.30 -19.88
C CYS A 38 3.59 2.68 -21.36
N THR A 39 4.10 3.88 -21.66
CA THR A 39 4.43 4.30 -23.03
C THR A 39 5.61 3.48 -23.57
N LYS A 40 5.68 3.33 -24.90
CA LYS A 40 6.80 2.67 -25.60
C LYS A 40 8.03 3.59 -25.81
N SER A 41 8.12 4.70 -25.07
CA SER A 41 9.22 5.67 -25.16
C SER A 41 10.44 5.22 -24.35
N ASN A 42 11.58 5.90 -24.53
CA ASN A 42 12.77 5.72 -23.71
C ASN A 42 13.16 7.06 -23.04
N PRO A 43 12.98 7.25 -21.72
CA PRO A 43 12.41 6.30 -20.76
C PRO A 43 10.88 6.15 -20.90
N PRO A 44 10.30 5.01 -20.51
CA PRO A 44 8.85 4.82 -20.50
C PRO A 44 8.20 5.74 -19.45
N THR A 45 6.97 6.15 -19.68
CA THR A 45 6.11 6.82 -18.69
C THR A 45 4.95 5.88 -18.40
N CYS A 46 4.81 5.50 -17.14
CA CYS A 46 3.85 4.51 -16.65
C CYS A 46 2.77 5.18 -15.80
N ARG A 47 1.57 4.61 -15.80
CA ARG A 47 0.48 5.00 -14.89
C ARG A 47 -0.32 3.79 -14.46
N CYS A 48 -0.90 3.86 -13.27
CA CYS A 48 -1.88 2.87 -12.85
C CYS A 48 -3.25 3.19 -13.45
N VAL A 49 -3.92 2.20 -14.03
CA VAL A 49 -5.26 2.39 -14.60
C VAL A 49 -6.35 1.64 -13.84
N ASP A 50 -6.02 1.10 -12.67
CA ASP A 50 -7.01 0.50 -11.78
C ASP A 50 -8.10 1.51 -11.41
N VAL A 51 -9.34 1.03 -11.41
CA VAL A 51 -10.51 1.77 -10.92
C VAL A 51 -10.96 1.15 -9.62
N ARG A 52 -11.02 1.95 -8.56
CA ARG A 52 -11.35 1.52 -7.19
C ARG A 52 -12.31 2.53 -6.55
N GLU A 53 -12.86 2.20 -5.39
CA GLU A 53 -13.66 3.19 -4.63
C GLU A 53 -12.79 4.31 -4.06
N THR A 54 -11.49 4.06 -3.85
CA THR A 54 -10.51 5.03 -3.35
C THR A 54 -9.15 4.84 -4.04
N CYS A 55 -8.39 5.92 -4.25
CA CYS A 55 -6.99 5.82 -4.67
C CYS A 55 -6.07 5.39 -3.53
N HIS A 56 -4.86 4.91 -3.86
CA HIS A 56 -3.83 4.63 -2.86
C HIS A 56 -3.26 5.92 -2.27
N SER A 57 -2.69 5.84 -1.06
CA SER A 57 -2.17 7.02 -0.32
C SER A 57 -1.06 7.77 -1.06
N ALA A 58 -0.30 7.10 -1.93
CA ALA A 58 0.74 7.73 -2.75
C ALA A 58 0.23 8.39 -4.05
N CYS A 59 -1.10 8.50 -4.23
CA CYS A 59 -1.68 9.11 -5.43
C CYS A 59 -1.93 10.61 -5.19
N ASP A 60 -1.16 11.47 -5.85
CA ASP A 60 -1.29 12.93 -5.80
C ASP A 60 -2.52 13.42 -6.59
N SER A 61 -2.83 12.78 -7.72
CA SER A 61 -3.93 13.14 -8.63
C SER A 61 -5.00 12.04 -8.70
N CYS A 62 -5.83 11.96 -7.66
CA CYS A 62 -6.98 11.04 -7.62
C CYS A 62 -8.24 11.69 -8.21
N ILE A 63 -8.82 11.09 -9.25
CA ILE A 63 -10.06 11.57 -9.87
C ILE A 63 -11.15 10.51 -9.71
N CYS A 64 -12.30 10.92 -9.20
CA CYS A 64 -13.45 10.05 -8.97
C CYS A 64 -14.67 10.47 -9.78
N ALA A 65 -15.36 9.51 -10.39
CA ALA A 65 -16.67 9.73 -10.96
C ALA A 65 -17.72 9.90 -9.84
N TYR A 66 -18.67 10.80 -10.06
CA TYR A 66 -19.82 10.98 -9.16
C TYR A 66 -20.84 9.85 -9.37
N SER A 67 -20.55 8.69 -8.79
CA SER A 67 -21.37 7.48 -8.83
C SER A 67 -21.48 6.86 -7.44
N ASN A 68 -22.40 5.90 -7.27
CA ASN A 68 -22.53 5.11 -6.05
C ASN A 68 -22.45 3.60 -6.40
N PRO A 69 -21.35 2.89 -6.07
CA PRO A 69 -20.15 3.37 -5.39
C PRO A 69 -19.31 4.33 -6.26
N PRO A 70 -18.43 5.16 -5.67
CA PRO A 70 -17.53 6.02 -6.42
C PRO A 70 -16.55 5.18 -7.24
N LYS A 71 -16.19 5.68 -8.42
CA LYS A 71 -15.18 5.07 -9.30
C LYS A 71 -14.00 6.01 -9.45
N CYS A 72 -12.95 5.76 -8.71
CA CYS A 72 -11.73 6.56 -8.63
C CYS A 72 -10.58 5.93 -9.40
N GLN A 73 -9.78 6.75 -10.06
CA GLN A 73 -8.57 6.36 -10.77
C GLN A 73 -7.44 7.34 -10.44
N CYS A 74 -6.23 6.81 -10.30
CA CYS A 74 -5.03 7.62 -10.12
C CYS A 74 -4.48 8.08 -11.47
N PHE A 75 -4.29 9.39 -11.63
CA PHE A 75 -3.79 10.01 -12.85
C PHE A 75 -2.29 10.33 -12.81
N ASP A 76 -1.63 9.96 -11.72
CA ASP A 76 -0.19 10.13 -11.59
C ASP A 76 0.57 9.33 -12.64
N THR A 77 1.74 9.86 -12.99
CA THR A 77 2.66 9.20 -13.91
C THR A 77 4.01 9.01 -13.26
N HIS A 78 4.59 7.84 -13.48
CA HIS A 78 5.86 7.42 -12.90
C HIS A 78 6.76 6.78 -13.98
N LYS A 79 7.99 6.47 -13.62
CA LYS A 79 8.93 5.70 -14.46
C LYS A 79 8.96 4.21 -14.11
N PHE A 80 8.07 3.78 -13.22
CA PHE A 80 7.95 2.43 -12.69
C PHE A 80 6.49 2.03 -12.53
N CYS A 81 6.24 0.74 -12.27
CA CYS A 81 4.94 0.20 -11.88
C CYS A 81 4.97 -0.25 -10.42
N TYR A 82 3.89 0.00 -9.69
CA TYR A 82 3.71 -0.58 -8.36
C TYR A 82 3.53 -2.11 -8.45
N LYS A 83 3.74 -2.82 -7.34
CA LYS A 83 3.42 -4.25 -7.24
C LYS A 83 1.92 -4.47 -7.39
N ALA A 84 1.51 -5.64 -7.89
CA ALA A 84 0.12 -6.04 -7.89
C ALA A 84 -0.46 -6.00 -6.48
N CYS A 85 -1.73 -5.63 -6.36
CA CYS A 85 -2.45 -5.61 -5.09
C CYS A 85 -2.90 -7.01 -4.68
N HIS A 86 -3.17 -7.85 -5.67
CA HIS A 86 -3.50 -9.25 -5.47
C HIS A 86 -2.33 -10.08 -5.98
N ASN A 87 -1.72 -10.87 -5.09
CA ASN A 87 -0.77 -11.90 -5.52
C ASN A 87 -1.54 -12.86 -6.45
N SER A 88 -1.06 -13.01 -7.68
CA SER A 88 -1.73 -13.71 -8.78
C SER A 88 -1.73 -15.23 -8.62
N GLU A 89 -2.34 -15.74 -7.54
CA GLU A 89 -2.69 -17.16 -7.38
C GLU A 89 -4.19 -17.43 -7.64
N VAL A 90 -4.97 -16.45 -8.12
CA VAL A 90 -6.42 -16.62 -8.35
C VAL A 90 -6.84 -16.13 -9.75
N GLU A 91 -7.20 -17.11 -10.57
CA GLU A 91 -8.10 -17.07 -11.73
C GLU A 91 -7.58 -16.51 -13.07
N GLU A 92 -6.80 -17.34 -13.77
CA GLU A 92 -7.09 -17.59 -15.20
C GLU A 92 -8.52 -18.16 -15.33
N VAL A 93 -9.53 -17.30 -15.46
CA VAL A 93 -10.91 -17.72 -15.77
C VAL A 93 -11.45 -16.88 -16.93
N ILE A 94 -11.42 -17.53 -18.11
CA ILE A 94 -12.26 -17.33 -19.29
C ILE A 94 -11.91 -16.13 -20.20
N LYS A 95 -11.01 -16.40 -21.17
CA LYS A 95 -11.27 -16.00 -22.56
C LYS A 95 -12.01 -17.14 -23.23
N ASN A 96 -13.27 -16.91 -23.59
CA ASN A 96 -13.99 -17.65 -24.62
C ASN A 96 -14.15 -16.74 -25.83
#